data_AF-A0A3M1YN84-F1
#
_entry.id   AF-A0A3M1YN84-F1
#
_cell.length_a   1.000
_cell.length_b   1.000
_cell.length_c   1.000
_cell.angle_alpha   90.00
_cell.angle_beta   90.00
_cell.angle_gamma   90.00
#
_symmetry.space_group_name_H-M   'P 1'
#
loop_
_entity.id
_entity.type
_entity.pdbx_description
1 polymer ?
#
loop_
_entity_poly.entity_id
_entity_poly.type
_entity_poly.pdbx_seq_one_letter_code
_entity_poly.pdbx_strand_id
1 'polypeptide(L)'
;MESYINRATHHTHEELEQLARLKKCMEVCASHSLYGESNNGLTYIGSHTCDNKNCHVCNYNRKKRIRRKLYHWFKNNKKLIYLPGREKTVTESQYKEKYLSEKGIKVGYDIMHLTLTVPHTEKGWKGTQTYYGEIMRAFNRLRNDEEIKQYIYGGEFGIETTRNENGLHIHIHALLLVKNCLQNRNELHRLILLKWNKLTVNPDIETKEFTKDRIKSIKKSNKLLTDEDIQTLSPQGATLIGLETIYTLNKQRKKVRSKKYGDKAMMIAVMETVSYHFKPLAMEEDGSLNYDLIAKIAAAIYRKPLYRKFGCWHGEKSLNIKTGTDPDAVLEDYADSVSVMKDEDTGVLIDGETGEIIDAGYKCYYITDASYIYHNPERELEPFISWKGRHRLIKINSISTPQALAEMTLLSVNKMLLRKSKEIKLKKYQLN
;
A
#
# COMPACT_ATOMS: atom_id res chain seq x y z
N MET A 1 12.80 -5.60 22.22
CA MET A 1 13.73 -5.59 21.06
C MET A 1 15.20 -5.76 21.49
N GLU A 2 15.74 -5.04 22.48
CA GLU A 2 17.13 -5.26 22.95
C GLU A 2 17.35 -6.68 23.51
N SER A 3 16.43 -7.15 24.35
CA SER A 3 16.43 -8.53 24.82
C SER A 3 16.30 -9.54 23.68
N TYR A 4 15.76 -9.15 22.52
CA TYR A 4 15.62 -10.02 21.36
C TYR A 4 16.93 -10.09 20.56
N ILE A 5 17.50 -8.93 20.23
CA ILE A 5 18.79 -8.80 19.53
C ILE A 5 19.90 -9.52 20.32
N ASN A 6 19.85 -9.48 21.66
CA ASN A 6 20.84 -10.15 22.50
C ASN A 6 20.63 -11.67 22.63
N ARG A 7 19.46 -12.21 22.23
CA ARG A 7 19.13 -13.66 22.26
C ARG A 7 19.18 -14.32 20.88
N ALA A 8 19.46 -13.54 19.85
CA ALA A 8 19.39 -13.90 18.45
C ALA A 8 20.63 -14.69 17.97
N THR A 9 20.80 -15.95 18.39
CA THR A 9 21.93 -16.81 17.95
C THR A 9 21.80 -17.33 16.52
N HIS A 10 20.62 -17.20 15.90
CA HIS A 10 20.30 -17.80 14.58
C HIS A 10 20.19 -16.77 13.45
N HIS A 11 20.51 -15.51 13.71
CA HIS A 11 20.42 -14.45 12.71
C HIS A 11 21.75 -14.19 12.01
N THR A 12 21.70 -13.88 10.73
CA THR A 12 22.88 -13.41 10.00
C THR A 12 23.28 -12.00 10.47
N HIS A 13 24.53 -11.60 10.21
CA HIS A 13 24.98 -10.24 10.52
C HIS A 13 24.11 -9.17 9.83
N GLU A 14 23.72 -9.41 8.58
CA GLU A 14 22.86 -8.50 7.81
C GLU A 14 21.46 -8.39 8.45
N GLU A 15 20.87 -9.50 8.89
CA GLU A 15 19.58 -9.51 9.58
C GLU A 15 19.61 -8.70 10.88
N LEU A 16 20.67 -8.86 11.69
CA LEU A 16 20.88 -8.09 12.92
C LEU A 16 21.04 -6.59 12.64
N GLU A 17 21.78 -6.23 11.58
CA GLU A 17 21.93 -4.83 11.16
C GLU A 17 20.57 -4.22 10.77
N GLN A 18 19.75 -4.95 10.01
CA GLN A 18 18.42 -4.48 9.64
C GLN A 18 17.47 -4.35 10.85
N LEU A 19 17.56 -5.24 11.84
CA LEU A 19 16.82 -5.13 13.09
C LEU A 19 17.24 -3.91 13.90
N ALA A 20 18.54 -3.67 14.06
CA ALA A 20 19.06 -2.49 14.73
C ALA A 20 18.63 -1.20 14.01
N ARG A 21 18.63 -1.20 12.67
CA ARG A 21 18.11 -0.11 11.86
C ARG A 21 16.62 0.10 12.08
N LEU A 22 15.82 -0.97 12.08
CA LEU A 22 14.38 -0.87 12.34
C LEU A 22 14.10 -0.35 13.75
N LYS A 23 14.87 -0.79 14.77
CA LYS A 23 14.79 -0.26 16.14
C LYS A 23 14.89 1.25 16.14
N LYS A 24 15.99 1.77 15.57
CA LYS A 24 16.26 3.21 15.49
C LYS A 24 15.16 3.95 14.71
N CYS A 25 14.68 3.34 13.63
CA CYS A 25 13.57 3.84 12.83
C CYS A 25 12.24 3.92 13.63
N MET A 26 11.93 2.89 14.40
CA MET A 26 10.75 2.85 15.26
C MET A 26 10.85 3.83 16.41
N GLU A 27 12.03 3.96 17.04
CA GLU A 27 12.28 5.00 18.04
C GLU A 27 12.01 6.38 17.46
N VAL A 28 12.35 6.65 16.19
CA VAL A 28 12.02 7.92 15.55
C VAL A 28 10.50 8.08 15.35
N CYS A 29 9.82 7.08 14.77
CA CYS A 29 8.40 7.21 14.42
C CYS A 29 7.47 7.17 15.62
N ALA A 30 7.69 6.21 16.52
CA ALA A 30 6.81 5.93 17.63
C ALA A 30 6.97 6.96 18.76
N SER A 31 8.14 7.56 18.93
CA SER A 31 8.38 8.49 20.06
C SER A 31 7.80 9.89 19.89
N HIS A 32 7.27 10.21 18.71
CA HIS A 32 6.70 11.51 18.39
C HIS A 32 5.42 11.34 17.56
N SER A 33 4.42 10.74 18.20
CA SER A 33 3.07 10.60 17.66
C SER A 33 2.18 11.70 18.21
N LEU A 34 1.43 12.33 17.33
CA LEU A 34 0.43 13.35 17.60
C LEU A 34 -0.94 12.71 17.80
N TYR A 35 -1.57 13.07 18.91
CA TYR A 35 -2.94 12.69 19.25
C TYR A 35 -3.78 13.93 19.52
N GLY A 36 -5.04 13.91 19.11
CA GLY A 36 -6.04 14.91 19.47
C GLY A 36 -7.00 14.33 20.51
N GLU A 37 -7.32 15.08 21.56
CA GLU A 37 -8.32 14.68 22.55
C GLU A 37 -9.63 15.44 22.31
N SER A 38 -10.73 14.73 22.06
CA SER A 38 -12.07 15.31 21.91
C SER A 38 -13.01 14.80 23.02
N ASN A 39 -14.29 15.16 22.94
CA ASN A 39 -15.31 14.56 23.82
C ASN A 39 -15.47 13.04 23.61
N ASN A 40 -15.06 12.54 22.43
CA ASN A 40 -15.14 11.14 22.04
C ASN A 40 -13.86 10.36 22.39
N GLY A 41 -12.95 10.96 23.16
CA GLY A 41 -11.69 10.36 23.59
C GLY A 41 -10.49 10.80 22.78
N LEU A 42 -9.40 10.04 22.89
CA LEU A 42 -8.15 10.33 22.21
C LEU A 42 -8.20 9.76 20.78
N THR A 43 -7.71 10.53 19.80
CA THR A 43 -7.63 10.11 18.40
C THR A 43 -6.21 10.26 17.90
N TYR A 44 -5.68 9.22 17.25
CA TYR A 44 -4.37 9.29 16.60
C TYR A 44 -4.47 10.12 15.31
N ILE A 45 -3.61 11.14 15.20
CA ILE A 45 -3.59 12.04 14.05
C ILE A 45 -2.47 11.64 13.10
N GLY A 46 -1.24 11.56 13.60
CA GLY A 46 -0.06 11.31 12.79
C GLY A 46 1.19 11.12 13.62
N SER A 47 2.31 10.82 12.96
CA SER A 47 3.61 10.67 13.60
C SER A 47 4.69 11.09 12.63
N HIS A 48 5.87 11.39 13.17
CA HIS A 48 7.09 11.42 12.38
C HIS A 48 7.32 10.09 11.65
N THR A 49 7.88 10.17 10.44
CA THR A 49 8.16 8.99 9.62
C THR A 49 9.66 8.79 9.43
N CYS A 50 10.11 7.55 9.57
CA CYS A 50 11.49 7.12 9.30
C CYS A 50 11.68 6.56 7.89
N ASP A 51 10.60 6.53 7.10
CA ASP A 51 10.50 5.97 5.75
C ASP A 51 10.90 4.49 5.60
N ASN A 52 11.10 3.77 6.70
CA ASN A 52 11.38 2.33 6.67
C ASN A 52 10.15 1.57 6.15
N LYS A 53 10.36 0.62 5.23
CA LYS A 53 9.30 -0.19 4.61
C LYS A 53 8.65 -1.19 5.56
N ASN A 54 9.31 -1.51 6.67
CA ASN A 54 8.80 -2.41 7.71
C ASN A 54 8.24 -1.65 8.92
N CYS A 55 8.34 -0.32 8.94
CA CYS A 55 7.75 0.48 10.01
C CYS A 55 6.23 0.58 9.80
N HIS A 56 5.45 0.04 10.74
CA HIS A 56 3.98 0.07 10.68
C HIS A 56 3.44 1.50 10.60
N VAL A 57 4.02 2.45 11.34
CA VAL A 57 3.66 3.87 11.29
C VAL A 57 3.89 4.46 9.89
N CYS A 58 5.07 4.24 9.32
CA CYS A 58 5.38 4.72 7.96
C CYS A 58 4.50 4.08 6.90
N ASN A 59 4.18 2.79 7.03
CA ASN A 59 3.30 2.09 6.12
C ASN A 59 1.86 2.60 6.22
N TYR A 60 1.37 2.86 7.44
CA TYR A 60 0.07 3.49 7.67
C TYR A 60 -0.01 4.89 7.04
N ASN A 61 1.00 5.75 7.28
CA ASN A 61 1.05 7.09 6.69
C ASN A 61 1.21 7.04 5.15
N ARG A 62 2.03 6.11 4.63
CA ARG A 62 2.19 5.91 3.17
C ARG A 62 0.88 5.47 2.53
N LYS A 63 0.17 4.53 3.16
CA LYS A 63 -1.16 4.10 2.76
C LYS A 63 -2.08 5.30 2.68
N LYS A 64 -2.26 6.06 3.79
CA LYS A 64 -3.06 7.31 3.86
C LYS A 64 -2.74 8.29 2.72
N ARG A 65 -1.48 8.62 2.51
CA ARG A 65 -1.06 9.54 1.45
C ARG A 65 -1.34 9.04 0.03
N ILE A 66 -1.13 7.75 -0.24
CA ILE A 66 -1.48 7.17 -1.55
C ILE A 66 -2.99 7.16 -1.73
N ARG A 67 -3.76 6.98 -0.65
CA ARG A 67 -5.22 7.07 -0.65
C ARG A 67 -5.71 8.38 -1.26
N ARG A 68 -5.25 9.50 -0.70
CA ARG A 68 -5.59 10.84 -1.17
C ARG A 68 -5.24 11.03 -2.64
N LYS A 69 -4.02 10.65 -3.02
CA LYS A 69 -3.53 10.82 -4.39
C LYS A 69 -4.38 10.08 -5.41
N LEU A 70 -4.76 8.84 -5.11
CA LEU A 70 -5.65 8.07 -5.97
C LEU A 70 -7.06 8.64 -5.99
N TYR A 71 -7.59 9.09 -4.85
CA TYR A 71 -8.90 9.73 -4.78
C TYR A 71 -9.01 10.92 -5.74
N HIS A 72 -8.10 11.90 -5.64
CA HIS A 72 -8.09 13.04 -6.57
C HIS A 72 -7.85 12.61 -8.02
N TRP A 73 -6.95 11.66 -8.23
CA TRP A 73 -6.67 11.16 -9.58
C TRP A 73 -7.93 10.57 -10.23
N PHE A 74 -8.66 9.69 -9.55
CA PHE A 74 -9.88 9.07 -10.09
C PHE A 74 -11.02 10.08 -10.24
N LYS A 75 -11.16 11.04 -9.32
CA LYS A 75 -12.14 12.14 -9.43
C LYS A 75 -11.93 12.94 -10.72
N ASN A 76 -10.67 13.21 -11.06
CA ASN A 76 -10.29 14.03 -12.21
C ASN A 76 -10.11 13.24 -13.52
N ASN A 77 -10.05 11.90 -13.47
CA ASN A 77 -9.77 11.05 -14.63
C ASN A 77 -10.83 9.96 -14.83
N LYS A 78 -12.12 10.33 -14.79
CA LYS A 78 -13.25 9.38 -15.02
C LYS A 78 -13.20 8.71 -16.39
N LYS A 79 -12.56 9.37 -17.36
CA LYS A 79 -12.22 8.86 -18.68
C LYS A 79 -10.76 9.21 -18.94
N LEU A 80 -10.13 8.45 -19.83
CA LEU A 80 -8.80 8.78 -20.35
C LEU A 80 -8.92 9.34 -21.76
N ILE A 81 -7.82 9.88 -22.28
CA ILE A 81 -7.75 10.36 -23.66
C ILE A 81 -6.80 9.46 -24.45
N TYR A 82 -7.34 8.76 -25.43
CA TYR A 82 -6.54 8.04 -26.42
C TYR A 82 -6.09 8.99 -27.52
N LEU A 83 -4.80 8.94 -27.86
CA LEU A 83 -4.16 9.74 -28.90
C LEU A 83 -3.83 8.82 -30.09
N PRO A 84 -4.66 8.76 -31.15
CA PRO A 84 -4.47 7.82 -32.25
C PRO A 84 -3.13 7.98 -32.95
N GLY A 85 -2.67 9.22 -33.18
CA GLY A 85 -1.39 9.49 -33.84
C GLY A 85 -0.15 9.09 -33.03
N ARG A 86 -0.34 8.70 -31.75
CA ARG A 86 0.73 8.25 -30.85
C ARG A 86 0.50 6.86 -30.27
N GLU A 87 -0.65 6.25 -30.61
CA GLU A 87 -1.10 4.95 -30.08
C GLU A 87 -1.00 4.82 -28.54
N LYS A 88 -1.28 5.91 -27.82
CA LYS A 88 -1.14 5.94 -26.35
C LYS A 88 -2.33 6.58 -25.66
N THR A 89 -2.47 6.27 -24.38
CA THR A 89 -3.57 6.77 -23.54
C THR A 89 -3.01 7.65 -22.43
N VAL A 90 -3.53 8.86 -22.30
CA VAL A 90 -3.07 9.87 -21.34
C VAL A 90 -4.20 10.30 -20.39
N THR A 91 -3.85 10.92 -19.27
CA THR A 91 -4.83 11.58 -18.39
C THR A 91 -5.41 12.82 -19.05
N GLU A 92 -6.59 13.27 -18.61
CA GLU A 92 -7.20 14.50 -19.12
C GLU A 92 -6.32 15.74 -18.84
N SER A 93 -5.68 15.78 -17.67
CA SER A 93 -4.72 16.84 -17.32
C SER A 93 -3.54 16.90 -18.26
N GLN A 94 -2.93 15.76 -18.60
CA GLN A 94 -1.79 15.73 -19.52
C GLN A 94 -2.20 16.06 -20.95
N TYR A 95 -3.40 15.66 -21.35
CA TYR A 95 -3.95 16.07 -22.64
C TYR A 95 -4.02 17.59 -22.75
N LYS A 96 -4.61 18.26 -21.74
CA LYS A 96 -4.70 19.73 -21.69
C LYS A 96 -3.33 20.40 -21.66
N GLU A 97 -2.39 19.87 -20.88
CA GLU A 97 -1.03 20.43 -20.71
C GLU A 97 -0.18 20.29 -21.99
N LYS A 98 -0.28 19.17 -22.71
CA LYS A 98 0.74 18.81 -23.73
C LYS A 98 0.21 18.46 -25.11
N TYR A 99 -1.06 18.11 -25.23
CA TYR A 99 -1.60 17.46 -26.42
C TYR A 99 -2.88 18.13 -26.92
N LEU A 100 -3.16 19.37 -26.49
CA LEU A 100 -4.39 20.08 -26.85
C LEU A 100 -4.53 20.29 -28.37
N SER A 101 -3.40 20.38 -29.10
CA SER A 101 -3.37 20.46 -30.56
C SER A 101 -3.56 19.11 -31.26
N GLU A 102 -3.53 17.99 -30.55
CA GLU A 102 -3.69 16.65 -31.11
C GLU A 102 -5.14 16.17 -30.96
N LYS A 103 -5.59 15.34 -31.91
CA LYS A 103 -6.91 14.69 -31.83
C LYS A 103 -6.94 13.70 -30.66
N GLY A 104 -7.71 14.01 -29.62
CA GLY A 104 -7.95 13.14 -28.47
C GLY A 104 -9.32 12.46 -28.52
N ILE A 105 -9.37 11.16 -28.22
CA ILE A 105 -10.62 10.38 -28.12
C ILE A 105 -10.84 9.99 -26.66
N LYS A 106 -11.98 10.36 -26.08
CA LYS A 106 -12.33 9.96 -24.71
C LYS A 106 -12.64 8.46 -24.67
N VAL A 107 -11.91 7.73 -23.83
CA VAL A 107 -12.08 6.29 -23.62
C VAL A 107 -12.41 5.96 -22.16
N GLY A 108 -13.28 4.98 -21.95
CA GLY A 108 -13.65 4.49 -20.62
C GLY A 108 -12.83 3.26 -20.22
N TYR A 109 -12.68 3.03 -18.92
CA TYR A 109 -11.93 1.90 -18.37
C TYR A 109 -12.59 1.37 -17.10
N ASP A 110 -12.52 0.07 -16.85
CA ASP A 110 -12.90 -0.57 -15.61
C ASP A 110 -11.72 -0.62 -14.65
N ILE A 111 -12.01 -0.61 -13.35
CA ILE A 111 -10.98 -0.84 -12.33
C ILE A 111 -11.09 -2.27 -11.86
N MET A 112 -9.97 -2.99 -11.91
CA MET A 112 -9.88 -4.36 -11.42
C MET A 112 -8.70 -4.55 -10.47
N HIS A 113 -8.90 -5.37 -9.45
CA HIS A 113 -7.87 -5.83 -8.55
C HIS A 113 -7.37 -7.19 -9.02
N LEU A 114 -6.09 -7.25 -9.39
CA LEU A 114 -5.38 -8.47 -9.72
C LEU A 114 -4.56 -8.94 -8.50
N THR A 115 -4.68 -10.22 -8.14
CA THR A 115 -3.85 -10.89 -7.13
C THR A 115 -3.18 -12.10 -7.77
N LEU A 116 -1.85 -12.15 -7.74
CA LEU A 116 -1.04 -13.20 -8.36
C LEU A 116 -0.19 -13.91 -7.31
N THR A 117 -0.49 -15.17 -7.05
CA THR A 117 0.30 -16.05 -6.18
C THR A 117 1.20 -16.97 -6.99
N VAL A 118 2.22 -17.54 -6.37
CA VAL A 118 3.06 -18.60 -6.96
C VAL A 118 2.93 -19.90 -6.17
N PRO A 119 3.15 -21.06 -6.82
CA PRO A 119 3.05 -22.33 -6.14
C PRO A 119 4.38 -22.58 -5.40
N HIS A 120 4.38 -22.41 -4.09
CA HIS A 120 5.56 -22.46 -3.21
C HIS A 120 5.42 -23.61 -2.21
N THR A 121 6.56 -24.06 -1.68
CA THR A 121 6.65 -25.05 -0.59
C THR A 121 7.31 -24.40 0.63
N GLU A 122 7.55 -25.15 1.69
CA GLU A 122 8.33 -24.69 2.86
C GLU A 122 9.74 -24.19 2.49
N LYS A 123 10.31 -24.73 1.41
CA LYS A 123 11.60 -24.29 0.84
C LYS A 123 11.48 -23.01 0.01
N GLY A 124 10.27 -22.52 -0.16
CA GLY A 124 9.91 -21.34 -0.95
C GLY A 124 9.54 -21.68 -2.39
N TRP A 125 9.94 -20.82 -3.32
CA TRP A 125 9.65 -21.00 -4.74
C TRP A 125 10.94 -21.00 -5.56
N LYS A 126 11.12 -22.03 -6.39
CA LYS A 126 12.34 -22.28 -7.18
C LYS A 126 13.59 -22.32 -6.30
N GLY A 127 13.54 -23.09 -5.22
CA GLY A 127 14.63 -23.24 -4.26
C GLY A 127 14.97 -22.01 -3.41
N THR A 128 14.15 -20.94 -3.41
CA THR A 128 14.42 -19.73 -2.62
C THR A 128 13.25 -19.37 -1.70
N GLN A 129 13.53 -19.19 -0.40
CA GLN A 129 12.51 -18.79 0.58
C GLN A 129 12.00 -17.36 0.37
N THR A 130 12.89 -16.41 0.04
CA THR A 130 12.54 -15.00 -0.19
C THR A 130 12.56 -14.66 -1.67
N TYR A 131 11.57 -15.17 -2.41
CA TYR A 131 11.51 -15.18 -3.88
C TYR A 131 11.01 -13.87 -4.54
N TYR A 132 11.31 -12.70 -3.94
CA TYR A 132 10.89 -11.39 -4.44
C TYR A 132 11.43 -11.09 -5.84
N GLY A 133 12.65 -11.52 -6.14
CA GLY A 133 13.29 -11.25 -7.44
C GLY A 133 12.65 -12.07 -8.55
N GLU A 134 12.43 -13.35 -8.26
CA GLU A 134 11.84 -14.36 -9.14
C GLU A 134 10.42 -13.94 -9.52
N ILE A 135 9.62 -13.50 -8.54
CA ILE A 135 8.19 -13.22 -8.77
C ILE A 135 8.04 -11.94 -9.58
N MET A 136 8.90 -10.96 -9.31
CA MET A 136 8.99 -9.75 -10.11
C MET A 136 9.47 -10.00 -11.54
N ARG A 137 10.43 -10.92 -11.76
CA ARG A 137 10.84 -11.32 -13.12
C ARG A 137 9.70 -11.99 -13.87
N ALA A 138 8.97 -12.92 -13.24
CA ALA A 138 7.79 -13.54 -13.83
C ALA A 138 6.73 -12.49 -14.17
N PHE A 139 6.43 -11.58 -13.23
CA PHE A 139 5.43 -10.54 -13.40
C PHE A 139 5.79 -9.50 -14.46
N ASN A 140 7.07 -9.13 -14.55
CA ASN A 140 7.54 -8.25 -15.63
C ASN A 140 7.32 -8.88 -17.01
N ARG A 141 7.49 -10.20 -17.16
CA ARG A 141 7.16 -10.90 -18.41
C ARG A 141 5.65 -10.88 -18.68
N LEU A 142 4.83 -11.17 -17.66
CA LEU A 142 3.37 -11.14 -17.78
C LEU A 142 2.85 -9.77 -18.21
N ARG A 143 3.24 -8.69 -17.52
CA ARG A 143 2.73 -7.33 -17.81
C ARG A 143 3.23 -6.74 -19.12
N ASN A 144 4.28 -7.30 -19.71
CA ASN A 144 4.82 -6.86 -20.99
C ASN A 144 4.29 -7.69 -22.17
N ASP A 145 3.47 -8.70 -21.91
CA ASP A 145 2.84 -9.52 -22.94
C ASP A 145 1.87 -8.68 -23.79
N GLU A 146 1.99 -8.80 -25.11
CA GLU A 146 1.25 -7.97 -26.06
C GLU A 146 -0.25 -8.25 -26.07
N GLU A 147 -0.67 -9.52 -25.87
CA GLU A 147 -2.09 -9.84 -25.78
C GLU A 147 -2.68 -9.22 -24.50
N ILE A 148 -1.97 -9.26 -23.37
CA ILE A 148 -2.44 -8.66 -22.11
C ILE A 148 -2.54 -7.13 -22.24
N LYS A 149 -1.57 -6.47 -22.89
CA LYS A 149 -1.59 -5.01 -23.16
C LYS A 149 -2.82 -4.56 -23.94
N GLN A 150 -3.40 -5.42 -24.76
CA GLN A 150 -4.62 -5.09 -25.49
C GLN A 150 -5.80 -4.84 -24.55
N TYR A 151 -5.80 -5.40 -23.35
CA TYR A 151 -6.88 -5.26 -22.37
C TYR A 151 -6.62 -4.20 -21.29
N ILE A 152 -5.39 -3.73 -21.11
CA ILE A 152 -5.02 -2.89 -19.96
C ILE A 152 -4.41 -1.57 -20.46
N TYR A 153 -4.97 -0.43 -20.05
CA TYR A 153 -4.36 0.88 -20.30
C TYR A 153 -3.14 1.12 -19.41
N GLY A 154 -3.23 0.70 -18.16
CA GLY A 154 -2.17 0.88 -17.17
C GLY A 154 -2.62 0.42 -15.78
N GLY A 155 -1.82 0.75 -14.79
CA GLY A 155 -2.08 0.37 -13.42
C GLY A 155 -0.88 0.58 -12.51
N GLU A 156 -1.05 0.15 -11.27
CA GLU A 156 -0.01 0.08 -10.24
C GLU A 156 0.06 -1.31 -9.64
N PHE A 157 1.17 -1.61 -8.97
CA PHE A 157 1.32 -2.88 -8.29
C PHE A 157 2.21 -2.77 -7.06
N GLY A 158 1.97 -3.69 -6.12
CA GLY A 158 2.77 -3.90 -4.93
C GLY A 158 2.98 -5.39 -4.69
N ILE A 159 4.07 -5.72 -4.02
CA ILE A 159 4.32 -7.06 -3.50
C ILE A 159 3.84 -7.09 -2.06
N GLU A 160 2.87 -7.95 -1.79
CA GLU A 160 2.51 -8.34 -0.44
C GLU A 160 3.32 -9.58 -0.07
N THR A 161 3.67 -9.69 1.19
CA THR A 161 4.18 -10.93 1.76
C THR A 161 3.24 -11.28 2.88
N THR A 162 3.04 -12.57 3.12
CA THR A 162 2.32 -13.19 4.23
C THR A 162 3.09 -14.43 4.68
N ARG A 163 2.73 -14.99 5.84
CA ARG A 163 3.29 -16.25 6.33
C ARG A 163 2.13 -17.23 6.55
N ASN A 164 2.30 -18.45 6.08
CA ASN A 164 1.38 -19.56 6.31
C ASN A 164 2.18 -20.79 6.77
N GLU A 165 1.49 -21.94 6.87
CA GLU A 165 2.10 -23.23 7.24
C GLU A 165 3.25 -23.63 6.30
N ASN A 166 3.19 -23.23 5.03
CA ASN A 166 4.22 -23.49 4.01
C ASN A 166 5.30 -22.41 3.94
N GLY A 167 5.44 -21.57 4.98
CA GLY A 167 6.46 -20.52 5.05
C GLY A 167 6.01 -19.19 4.45
N LEU A 168 6.90 -18.52 3.71
CA LEU A 168 6.62 -17.20 3.14
C LEU A 168 5.71 -17.32 1.92
N HIS A 169 4.56 -16.65 2.00
CA HIS A 169 3.62 -16.49 0.91
C HIS A 169 3.73 -15.07 0.34
N ILE A 170 4.54 -14.91 -0.71
CA ILE A 170 4.79 -13.64 -1.39
C ILE A 170 3.94 -13.62 -2.66
N HIS A 171 3.16 -12.56 -2.84
CA HIS A 171 2.23 -12.43 -3.96
C HIS A 171 2.11 -10.99 -4.42
N ILE A 172 1.62 -10.80 -5.65
CA ILE A 172 1.53 -9.48 -6.26
C ILE A 172 0.08 -9.02 -6.24
N HIS A 173 -0.13 -7.80 -5.75
CA HIS A 173 -1.38 -7.07 -5.85
C HIS A 173 -1.23 -5.99 -6.92
N ALA A 174 -2.18 -5.91 -7.84
CA ALA A 174 -2.21 -4.88 -8.86
C ALA A 174 -3.59 -4.24 -8.97
N LEU A 175 -3.59 -2.92 -9.14
CA LEU A 175 -4.79 -2.16 -9.52
C LEU A 175 -4.68 -1.85 -11.00
N LEU A 176 -5.62 -2.37 -11.79
CA LEU A 176 -5.60 -2.31 -13.25
C LEU A 176 -6.67 -1.36 -13.78
N LEU A 177 -6.32 -0.61 -14.82
CA LEU A 177 -7.25 0.10 -15.69
C LEU A 177 -7.51 -0.74 -16.93
N VAL A 178 -8.59 -1.51 -16.90
CA VAL A 178 -8.96 -2.44 -17.95
C VAL A 178 -9.83 -1.73 -18.98
N LYS A 179 -9.59 -1.94 -20.27
CA LYS A 179 -10.39 -1.31 -21.34
C LYS A 179 -11.85 -1.76 -21.24
N ASN A 180 -12.80 -0.83 -21.40
CA ASN A 180 -14.22 -1.17 -21.37
C ASN A 180 -14.60 -2.02 -22.59
N CYS A 181 -15.03 -3.26 -22.37
CA CYS A 181 -15.73 -4.08 -23.37
C CYS A 181 -16.72 -5.04 -22.66
N LEU A 182 -17.55 -5.75 -23.43
CA LEU A 182 -18.64 -6.57 -22.89
C LEU A 182 -18.13 -7.79 -22.08
N GLN A 183 -16.91 -8.30 -22.31
CA GLN A 183 -16.40 -9.51 -21.64
C GLN A 183 -14.95 -9.40 -21.10
N ASN A 184 -14.46 -8.19 -20.82
CA ASN A 184 -13.05 -7.97 -20.44
C ASN A 184 -12.57 -8.83 -19.25
N ARG A 185 -13.34 -8.99 -18.17
CA ARG A 185 -12.85 -9.68 -16.96
C ARG A 185 -12.54 -11.14 -17.21
N ASN A 186 -13.45 -11.90 -17.82
CA ASN A 186 -13.27 -13.34 -17.97
C ASN A 186 -12.23 -13.65 -19.05
N GLU A 187 -12.22 -12.90 -20.15
CA GLU A 187 -11.18 -13.03 -21.18
C GLU A 187 -9.80 -12.70 -20.60
N LEU A 188 -9.67 -11.56 -19.92
CA LEU A 188 -8.42 -11.15 -19.29
C LEU A 188 -7.98 -12.12 -18.19
N HIS A 189 -8.90 -12.61 -17.35
CA HIS A 189 -8.58 -13.61 -16.34
C HIS A 189 -8.07 -14.90 -16.99
N ARG A 190 -8.72 -15.41 -18.03
CA ARG A 190 -8.30 -16.62 -18.74
C ARG A 190 -6.88 -16.43 -19.28
N LEU A 191 -6.65 -15.32 -19.97
CA LEU A 191 -5.36 -14.98 -20.56
C LEU A 191 -4.25 -14.88 -19.50
N ILE A 192 -4.50 -14.15 -18.42
CA ILE A 192 -3.55 -14.01 -17.31
C ILE A 192 -3.28 -15.35 -16.67
N LEU A 193 -4.31 -16.18 -16.43
CA LEU A 193 -4.14 -17.49 -15.78
C LEU A 193 -3.20 -18.39 -16.59
N LEU A 194 -3.46 -18.54 -17.89
CA LEU A 194 -2.66 -19.37 -18.78
C LEU A 194 -1.19 -18.91 -18.82
N LYS A 195 -0.97 -17.60 -19.02
CA LYS A 195 0.38 -17.04 -19.08
C LYS A 195 1.08 -17.08 -17.73
N TRP A 196 0.38 -16.77 -16.64
CA TRP A 196 0.92 -16.80 -15.28
C TRP A 196 1.29 -18.21 -14.84
N ASN A 197 0.45 -19.21 -15.12
CA ASN A 197 0.75 -20.62 -14.84
C ASN A 197 2.08 -21.04 -15.47
N LYS A 198 2.25 -20.78 -16.77
CA LYS A 198 3.49 -21.08 -17.51
C LYS A 198 4.71 -20.38 -16.91
N LEU A 199 4.57 -19.12 -16.51
CA LEU A 199 5.66 -18.33 -15.93
C LEU A 199 6.05 -18.79 -14.51
N THR A 200 5.14 -19.46 -13.82
CA THR A 200 5.26 -19.77 -12.39
C THR A 200 5.51 -21.23 -12.04
N VAL A 201 5.69 -22.09 -13.05
CA VAL A 201 6.07 -23.50 -12.87
C VAL A 201 7.20 -23.63 -11.85
N ASN A 202 6.94 -24.42 -10.82
CA ASN A 202 7.88 -24.75 -9.76
C ASN A 202 8.22 -26.25 -9.81
N PRO A 203 9.43 -26.62 -10.26
CA PRO A 203 9.82 -28.02 -10.38
C PRO A 203 9.85 -28.76 -9.03
N ASP A 204 9.99 -28.01 -7.93
CA ASP A 204 10.02 -28.53 -6.55
C ASP A 204 8.66 -29.08 -6.08
N ILE A 205 7.60 -28.90 -6.86
CA ILE A 205 6.26 -29.44 -6.55
C ILE A 205 6.15 -30.85 -7.10
N GLU A 206 5.79 -31.79 -6.23
CA GLU A 206 5.68 -33.21 -6.58
C GLU A 206 4.52 -33.50 -7.52
N THR A 207 3.40 -32.78 -7.37
CA THR A 207 2.18 -32.98 -8.16
C THR A 207 2.44 -32.87 -9.66
N LYS A 208 2.27 -33.99 -10.37
CA LYS A 208 2.45 -34.09 -11.84
C LYS A 208 1.15 -34.01 -12.63
N GLU A 209 0.00 -34.20 -11.99
CA GLU A 209 -1.31 -34.20 -12.63
C GLU A 209 -2.35 -33.45 -11.78
N PHE A 210 -3.37 -32.88 -12.42
CA PHE A 210 -4.49 -32.28 -11.70
C PHE A 210 -5.47 -33.34 -11.23
N THR A 211 -5.90 -33.24 -9.96
CA THR A 211 -7.05 -34.00 -9.48
C THR A 211 -8.34 -33.51 -10.15
N LYS A 212 -9.36 -34.38 -10.23
CA LYS A 212 -10.69 -34.01 -10.77
C LYS A 212 -11.29 -32.80 -10.06
N ASP A 213 -11.14 -32.73 -8.74
CA ASP A 213 -11.62 -31.60 -7.94
C ASP A 213 -10.85 -30.31 -8.25
N ARG A 214 -9.54 -30.41 -8.49
CA ARG A 214 -8.75 -29.25 -8.88
C ARG A 214 -9.17 -28.72 -10.25
N ILE A 215 -9.39 -29.60 -11.23
CA ILE A 215 -9.92 -29.22 -12.56
C ILE A 215 -11.27 -28.50 -12.41
N LYS A 216 -12.18 -29.08 -11.62
CA LYS A 216 -13.50 -28.49 -11.34
C LYS A 216 -13.38 -27.10 -10.70
N SER A 217 -12.46 -26.94 -9.74
CA SER A 217 -12.17 -25.65 -9.10
C SER A 217 -11.62 -24.62 -10.09
N ILE A 218 -10.70 -25.02 -10.97
CA ILE A 218 -10.13 -24.13 -11.99
C ILE A 218 -11.22 -23.65 -12.95
N LYS A 219 -12.05 -24.57 -13.49
CA LYS A 219 -13.19 -24.22 -14.34
C LYS A 219 -14.22 -23.33 -13.65
N LYS A 220 -14.44 -23.52 -12.34
CA LYS A 220 -15.33 -22.67 -11.54
C LYS A 220 -14.82 -21.22 -11.43
N SER A 221 -13.50 -21.01 -11.45
CA SER A 221 -12.91 -19.66 -11.35
C SER A 221 -13.20 -18.77 -12.57
N ASN A 222 -13.40 -19.39 -13.74
CA ASN A 222 -13.66 -18.70 -14.99
C ASN A 222 -14.40 -19.61 -15.99
N LYS A 223 -15.62 -19.22 -16.34
CA LYS A 223 -16.51 -19.98 -17.23
C LYS A 223 -16.02 -20.08 -18.68
N LEU A 224 -15.06 -19.25 -19.09
CA LEU A 224 -14.48 -19.28 -20.45
C LEU A 224 -13.34 -20.29 -20.60
N LEU A 225 -12.90 -20.94 -19.52
CA LEU A 225 -11.84 -21.96 -19.60
C LEU A 225 -12.38 -23.24 -20.26
N THR A 226 -11.75 -23.63 -21.37
CA THR A 226 -12.06 -24.86 -22.11
C THR A 226 -11.28 -26.05 -21.54
N ASP A 227 -11.61 -27.27 -21.97
CA ASP A 227 -10.80 -28.44 -21.62
C ASP A 227 -9.38 -28.37 -22.21
N GLU A 228 -9.23 -27.81 -23.41
CA GLU A 228 -7.94 -27.55 -24.04
C GLU A 228 -7.09 -26.60 -23.18
N ASP A 229 -7.68 -25.52 -22.65
CA ASP A 229 -6.98 -24.62 -21.73
C ASP A 229 -6.42 -25.38 -20.52
N ILE A 230 -7.24 -26.24 -19.91
CA ILE A 230 -6.83 -27.03 -18.74
C ILE A 230 -5.67 -27.96 -19.09
N GLN A 231 -5.69 -28.57 -20.28
CA GLN A 231 -4.61 -29.45 -20.75
C GLN A 231 -3.28 -28.70 -20.94
N THR A 232 -3.32 -27.40 -21.26
CA THR A 232 -2.10 -26.58 -21.39
C THR A 232 -1.53 -26.12 -20.04
N LEU A 233 -2.31 -26.17 -18.96
CA LEU A 233 -1.85 -25.76 -17.63
C LEU A 233 -0.90 -26.80 -17.04
N SER A 234 0.20 -26.33 -16.47
CA SER A 234 1.09 -27.17 -15.67
C SER A 234 0.54 -27.31 -14.24
N PRO A 235 0.45 -28.55 -13.70
CA PRO A 235 0.13 -28.80 -12.29
C PRO A 235 1.11 -28.19 -11.30
N GLN A 236 2.32 -27.90 -11.76
CA GLN A 236 3.38 -27.27 -10.99
C GLN A 236 3.35 -25.73 -11.08
N GLY A 237 2.46 -25.15 -11.90
CA GLY A 237 2.28 -23.72 -12.06
C GLY A 237 1.15 -23.15 -11.19
N ALA A 238 1.11 -21.82 -11.04
CA ALA A 238 0.00 -21.17 -10.35
C ALA A 238 -1.32 -21.44 -11.09
N THR A 239 -2.31 -21.93 -10.36
CA THR A 239 -3.67 -22.18 -10.88
C THR A 239 -4.72 -21.35 -10.16
N LEU A 240 -4.30 -20.49 -9.23
CA LEU A 240 -5.12 -19.53 -8.52
C LEU A 240 -4.59 -18.13 -8.81
N ILE A 241 -5.44 -17.32 -9.43
CA ILE A 241 -5.27 -15.88 -9.53
C ILE A 241 -6.59 -15.24 -9.10
N GLY A 242 -6.52 -14.07 -8.47
CA GLY A 242 -7.68 -13.23 -8.24
C GLY A 242 -7.73 -12.17 -9.32
N LEU A 243 -8.83 -12.06 -10.08
CA LEU A 243 -9.11 -10.86 -10.86
C LEU A 243 -10.54 -10.42 -10.54
N GLU A 244 -10.67 -9.35 -9.80
CA GLU A 244 -11.93 -8.89 -9.27
C GLU A 244 -12.26 -7.50 -9.81
N THR A 245 -13.44 -7.35 -10.40
CA THR A 245 -13.99 -6.01 -10.64
C THR A 245 -14.30 -5.37 -9.31
N ILE A 246 -14.11 -4.06 -9.19
CA ILE A 246 -14.39 -3.36 -7.94
C ILE A 246 -15.92 -3.26 -7.73
N TYR A 247 -16.37 -3.73 -6.57
CA TYR A 247 -17.78 -3.75 -6.18
C TYR A 247 -18.07 -2.74 -5.06
N THR A 248 -19.30 -2.24 -5.01
CA THR A 248 -19.89 -1.53 -3.87
C THR A 248 -20.96 -2.41 -3.21
N LEU A 249 -21.30 -2.13 -1.95
CA LEU A 249 -22.46 -2.72 -1.30
C LEU A 249 -23.67 -1.82 -1.55
N ASN A 250 -24.76 -2.40 -2.09
CA ASN A 250 -26.04 -1.68 -2.15
C ASN A 250 -26.68 -1.58 -0.75
N LYS A 251 -27.86 -0.92 -0.65
CA LYS A 251 -28.60 -0.77 0.62
C LYS A 251 -28.89 -2.10 1.32
N GLN A 252 -28.92 -3.21 0.59
CA GLN A 252 -29.15 -4.57 1.08
C GLN A 252 -27.85 -5.34 1.37
N ARG A 253 -26.69 -4.66 1.44
CA ARG A 253 -25.35 -5.25 1.63
C ARG A 253 -24.97 -6.30 0.58
N LYS A 254 -25.55 -6.25 -0.62
CA LYS A 254 -25.15 -7.10 -1.74
C LYS A 254 -24.07 -6.42 -2.58
N LYS A 255 -23.04 -7.18 -2.97
CA LYS A 255 -22.00 -6.71 -3.91
C LYS A 255 -22.64 -6.39 -5.25
N VAL A 256 -22.60 -5.12 -5.65
CA VAL A 256 -23.00 -4.65 -6.97
C VAL A 256 -21.81 -3.97 -7.62
N ARG A 257 -21.62 -4.18 -8.93
CA ARG A 257 -20.53 -3.53 -9.66
C ARG A 257 -20.68 -2.02 -9.49
N SER A 258 -19.64 -1.34 -9.00
CA SER A 258 -19.72 0.12 -8.97
C SER A 258 -19.69 0.62 -10.41
N LYS A 259 -20.76 1.32 -10.81
CA LYS A 259 -20.88 1.94 -12.13
C LYS A 259 -20.61 3.45 -12.08
N LYS A 260 -20.55 4.04 -10.88
CA LYS A 260 -20.42 5.49 -10.69
C LYS A 260 -18.99 5.83 -10.26
N TYR A 261 -18.22 6.34 -11.21
CA TYR A 261 -16.85 6.82 -10.94
C TYR A 261 -16.85 7.92 -9.87
N GLY A 262 -16.03 7.71 -8.84
CA GLY A 262 -15.89 8.62 -7.71
C GLY A 262 -16.96 8.46 -6.63
N ASP A 263 -17.81 7.44 -6.69
CA ASP A 263 -18.66 7.13 -5.54
C ASP A 263 -17.81 6.66 -4.34
N LYS A 264 -18.25 6.98 -3.12
CA LYS A 264 -17.54 6.67 -1.88
C LYS A 264 -17.19 5.18 -1.75
N ALA A 265 -18.02 4.30 -2.29
CA ALA A 265 -17.84 2.87 -2.14
C ALA A 265 -16.86 2.26 -3.17
N MET A 266 -16.83 2.78 -4.40
CA MET A 266 -15.77 2.53 -5.37
C MET A 266 -14.43 2.95 -4.77
N MET A 267 -14.39 4.12 -4.14
CA MET A 267 -13.19 4.59 -3.46
C MET A 267 -12.82 3.69 -2.30
N ILE A 268 -13.74 3.31 -1.41
CA ILE A 268 -13.47 2.34 -0.34
C ILE A 268 -12.90 1.03 -0.89
N ALA A 269 -13.45 0.50 -1.98
CA ALA A 269 -13.00 -0.77 -2.54
C ALA A 269 -11.66 -0.65 -3.29
N VAL A 270 -11.41 0.44 -4.02
CA VAL A 270 -10.06 0.81 -4.48
C VAL A 270 -9.11 0.94 -3.28
N MET A 271 -9.60 1.48 -2.17
CA MET A 271 -8.81 1.73 -0.97
C MET A 271 -8.48 0.47 -0.19
N GLU A 272 -9.33 -0.54 -0.28
CA GLU A 272 -9.09 -1.89 0.19
C GLU A 272 -8.00 -2.54 -0.67
N THR A 273 -8.08 -2.45 -2.00
CA THR A 273 -7.07 -3.00 -2.91
C THR A 273 -5.66 -2.45 -2.65
N VAL A 274 -5.54 -1.15 -2.41
CA VAL A 274 -4.26 -0.47 -2.13
C VAL A 274 -3.77 -0.73 -0.71
N SER A 275 -4.66 -1.16 0.19
CA SER A 275 -4.32 -1.41 1.58
C SER A 275 -3.34 -2.55 1.78
N TYR A 276 -3.44 -3.58 0.94
CA TYR A 276 -2.62 -4.79 0.97
C TYR A 276 -1.15 -4.51 0.61
N HIS A 277 -0.88 -3.48 -0.19
CA HIS A 277 0.48 -3.08 -0.56
C HIS A 277 1.36 -2.66 0.63
N PHE A 278 0.73 -2.39 1.79
CA PHE A 278 1.40 -1.81 2.96
C PHE A 278 1.10 -2.57 4.25
N LYS A 279 0.46 -3.74 4.21
CA LYS A 279 0.12 -4.49 5.43
C LYS A 279 1.43 -4.97 6.11
N PRO A 280 1.72 -4.52 7.34
CA PRO A 280 2.92 -4.95 8.03
C PRO A 280 2.68 -6.37 8.57
N LEU A 281 3.27 -7.37 7.92
CA LEU A 281 3.48 -8.72 8.48
C LEU A 281 4.31 -8.78 9.74
N ALA A 282 4.86 -7.63 10.09
CA ALA A 282 5.62 -7.44 11.28
C ALA A 282 4.80 -7.71 12.55
N MET A 283 3.46 -7.83 12.50
CA MET A 283 2.62 -7.99 13.70
C MET A 283 2.02 -9.40 13.79
N GLU A 284 2.19 -10.02 14.95
CA GLU A 284 1.50 -11.22 15.40
C GLU A 284 0.01 -10.93 15.71
N GLU A 285 -0.79 -11.98 15.93
CA GLU A 285 -2.22 -11.85 16.28
C GLU A 285 -2.45 -11.10 17.60
N ASP A 286 -1.50 -11.21 18.54
CA ASP A 286 -1.51 -10.48 19.82
C ASP A 286 -1.06 -9.01 19.68
N GLY A 287 -0.75 -8.56 18.47
CA GLY A 287 -0.25 -7.22 18.17
C GLY A 287 1.24 -7.01 18.46
N SER A 288 1.94 -8.04 18.94
CA SER A 288 3.39 -8.00 19.13
C SER A 288 4.14 -8.08 17.80
N LEU A 289 5.43 -7.74 17.77
CA LEU A 289 6.21 -7.76 16.54
C LEU A 289 6.91 -9.10 16.30
N ASN A 290 6.71 -9.72 15.13
CA ASN A 290 7.47 -10.90 14.68
C ASN A 290 8.88 -10.48 14.23
N TYR A 291 9.80 -10.30 15.18
CA TYR A 291 11.15 -9.83 14.89
C TYR A 291 11.94 -10.76 13.97
N ASP A 292 11.76 -12.08 14.06
CA ASP A 292 12.40 -13.08 13.18
C ASP A 292 12.04 -12.84 11.72
N LEU A 293 10.74 -12.74 11.46
CA LEU A 293 10.18 -12.54 10.13
C LEU A 293 10.58 -11.17 9.58
N ILE A 294 10.53 -10.15 10.41
CA ILE A 294 10.95 -8.79 10.06
C ILE A 294 12.42 -8.78 9.65
N ALA A 295 13.31 -9.44 10.40
CA ALA A 295 14.74 -9.45 10.11
C ALA A 295 15.01 -10.06 8.72
N LYS A 296 14.44 -11.24 8.48
CA LYS A 296 14.52 -11.98 7.23
C LYS A 296 13.98 -11.17 6.05
N ILE A 297 12.78 -10.61 6.20
CA ILE A 297 12.15 -9.80 5.16
C ILE A 297 12.94 -8.52 4.92
N ALA A 298 13.35 -7.79 5.97
CA ALA A 298 14.06 -6.52 5.88
C ALA A 298 15.33 -6.63 5.03
N ALA A 299 16.14 -7.66 5.28
CA ALA A 299 17.31 -7.96 4.48
C ALA A 299 16.92 -8.26 3.03
N ALA A 300 15.95 -9.17 2.83
CA ALA A 300 15.52 -9.59 1.51
C ALA A 300 14.94 -8.45 0.63
N ILE A 301 14.29 -7.44 1.23
CA ILE A 301 13.66 -6.32 0.52
C ILE A 301 14.52 -5.04 0.53
N TYR A 302 15.69 -5.07 1.16
CA TYR A 302 16.54 -3.91 1.28
C TYR A 302 16.86 -3.33 -0.10
N ARG A 303 16.62 -2.03 -0.27
CA ARG A 303 16.71 -1.28 -1.55
C ARG A 303 15.84 -1.80 -2.72
N LYS A 304 15.03 -2.85 -2.55
CA LYS A 304 14.13 -3.35 -3.60
C LYS A 304 12.81 -2.55 -3.65
N PRO A 305 12.37 -2.07 -4.82
CA PRO A 305 11.08 -1.37 -4.93
C PRO A 305 9.95 -2.39 -4.81
N LEU A 306 9.25 -2.39 -3.67
CA LEU A 306 8.11 -3.28 -3.42
C LEU A 306 6.78 -2.75 -3.95
N TYR A 307 6.74 -1.46 -4.28
CA TYR A 307 5.58 -0.78 -4.83
C TYR A 307 6.03 0.06 -6.02
N ARG A 308 5.24 0.02 -7.09
CA ARG A 308 5.42 0.87 -8.27
C ARG A 308 4.12 1.63 -8.50
N LYS A 309 4.27 2.94 -8.65
CA LYS A 309 3.17 3.90 -8.82
C LYS A 309 2.36 3.61 -10.09
N PHE A 310 1.16 4.18 -10.12
CA PHE A 310 0.30 4.22 -11.29
C PHE A 310 1.04 4.63 -12.57
N GLY A 311 0.73 3.99 -13.70
CA GLY A 311 1.44 4.14 -14.98
C GLY A 311 2.67 3.23 -15.14
N CYS A 312 3.17 2.62 -14.06
CA CYS A 312 4.31 1.70 -14.14
C CYS A 312 3.96 0.32 -14.70
N TRP A 313 2.67 -0.07 -14.79
CA TRP A 313 2.27 -1.39 -15.29
C TRP A 313 2.81 -1.69 -16.70
N HIS A 314 2.74 -0.74 -17.64
CA HIS A 314 3.40 -0.83 -18.95
C HIS A 314 4.57 0.17 -19.09
N GLY A 315 4.90 0.92 -18.03
CA GLY A 315 5.84 2.04 -18.11
C GLY A 315 5.26 3.28 -18.79
N GLU A 316 3.93 3.35 -18.91
CA GLU A 316 3.19 4.47 -19.45
C GLU A 316 3.22 5.66 -18.49
N LYS A 317 4.31 6.44 -18.59
CA LYS A 317 4.53 7.64 -17.75
C LYS A 317 3.41 8.66 -17.91
N SER A 318 2.63 8.60 -18.99
CA SER A 318 1.51 9.53 -19.19
C SER A 318 0.30 9.27 -18.27
N LEU A 319 0.25 8.09 -17.64
CA LEU A 319 -0.76 7.77 -16.63
C LEU A 319 -0.24 8.02 -15.22
N ASN A 320 1.04 8.36 -15.04
CA ASN A 320 1.62 8.59 -13.72
C ASN A 320 0.87 9.70 -12.97
N ILE A 321 0.60 9.45 -11.69
CA ILE A 321 0.22 10.49 -10.74
C ILE A 321 1.46 11.36 -10.53
N LYS A 322 1.57 12.46 -11.28
CA LYS A 322 2.55 13.51 -11.00
C LYS A 322 2.15 14.13 -9.66
N THR A 323 2.95 13.92 -8.63
CA THR A 323 3.02 14.87 -7.53
C THR A 323 3.58 16.16 -8.13
N GLY A 324 2.82 17.24 -8.09
CA GLY A 324 3.10 18.44 -8.88
C GLY A 324 4.57 18.88 -8.81
N THR A 325 5.12 19.19 -9.98
CA THR A 325 6.26 20.10 -10.14
C THR A 325 5.81 21.56 -10.15
N ASP A 326 4.53 21.80 -9.86
CA ASP A 326 3.95 23.11 -9.71
C ASP A 326 4.27 23.60 -8.28
N PRO A 327 5.00 24.72 -8.11
CA PRO A 327 5.28 25.31 -6.80
C PRO A 327 4.00 25.55 -5.99
N ASP A 328 2.89 25.85 -6.66
CA ASP A 328 1.57 26.01 -6.05
C ASP A 328 0.95 24.67 -5.68
N ALA A 329 1.29 23.56 -6.36
CA ALA A 329 0.87 22.21 -5.97
C ALA A 329 1.73 21.61 -4.83
N VAL A 330 2.93 22.14 -4.58
CA VAL A 330 3.76 21.79 -3.41
C VAL A 330 3.30 22.60 -2.19
N LEU A 331 2.96 23.87 -2.41
CA LEU A 331 2.28 24.71 -1.42
C LEU A 331 0.85 24.23 -1.18
N GLU A 332 0.13 23.68 -2.16
CA GLU A 332 -1.14 22.96 -1.97
C GLU A 332 -0.90 21.55 -1.41
N ASP A 333 0.16 20.78 -1.71
CA ASP A 333 0.38 19.50 -1.01
C ASP A 333 0.66 19.75 0.48
N TYR A 334 1.26 20.90 0.83
CA TYR A 334 1.51 21.39 2.20
C TYR A 334 0.28 22.08 2.82
N ALA A 335 -0.44 22.90 2.05
CA ALA A 335 -1.65 23.59 2.46
C ALA A 335 -2.86 22.65 2.48
N ASP A 336 -2.86 21.56 1.71
CA ASP A 336 -3.80 20.43 1.73
C ASP A 336 -3.40 19.35 2.71
N SER A 337 -2.11 19.20 3.07
CA SER A 337 -1.78 18.54 4.35
C SER A 337 -2.24 19.36 5.57
N VAL A 338 -2.71 20.58 5.33
CA VAL A 338 -3.18 21.55 6.33
C VAL A 338 -4.64 21.98 6.06
N SER A 339 -5.29 21.54 4.97
CA SER A 339 -6.59 22.07 4.57
C SER A 339 -7.67 21.22 5.18
N VAL A 340 -8.56 21.86 5.90
CA VAL A 340 -9.81 21.23 6.34
C VAL A 340 -10.79 21.44 5.19
N MET A 341 -11.11 20.37 4.47
CA MET A 341 -12.13 20.42 3.42
C MET A 341 -13.50 20.28 4.08
N LYS A 342 -14.44 21.18 3.78
CA LYS A 342 -15.83 21.00 4.20
C LYS A 342 -16.56 20.22 3.12
N ASP A 343 -17.10 19.06 3.46
CA ASP A 343 -17.98 18.33 2.56
C ASP A 343 -19.22 19.20 2.30
N GLU A 344 -19.46 19.56 1.04
CA GLU A 344 -20.52 20.52 0.67
C GLU A 344 -21.92 19.96 0.92
N ASP A 345 -22.08 18.63 0.86
CA ASP A 345 -23.37 17.95 1.03
C ASP A 345 -23.72 17.72 2.52
N THR A 346 -22.72 17.49 3.37
CA THR A 346 -22.92 17.09 4.78
C THR A 346 -22.43 18.13 5.80
N GLY A 347 -21.66 19.13 5.36
CA GLY A 347 -21.05 20.15 6.22
C GLY A 347 -19.93 19.65 7.13
N VAL A 348 -19.57 18.37 7.03
CA VAL A 348 -18.56 17.71 7.84
C VAL A 348 -17.16 18.18 7.42
N LEU A 349 -16.33 18.51 8.41
CA LEU A 349 -14.92 18.82 8.19
C LEU A 349 -14.18 17.52 7.87
N ILE A 350 -13.40 17.52 6.81
CA ILE A 350 -12.60 16.40 6.33
C ILE A 350 -11.14 16.87 6.34
N ASP A 351 -10.27 16.05 6.91
CA ASP A 351 -8.85 16.29 6.90
C ASP A 351 -8.32 16.15 5.47
N GLY A 352 -7.77 17.23 4.93
CA GLY A 352 -7.23 17.27 3.57
C GLY A 352 -6.02 16.36 3.38
N GLU A 353 -5.35 15.92 4.45
CA GLU A 353 -4.24 14.97 4.37
C GLU A 353 -4.70 13.51 4.31
N THR A 354 -5.69 13.17 5.11
CA THR A 354 -6.06 11.78 5.43
C THR A 354 -7.40 11.35 4.85
N GLY A 355 -8.27 12.30 4.47
CA GLY A 355 -9.65 12.05 4.04
C GLY A 355 -10.58 11.56 5.15
N GLU A 356 -10.14 11.66 6.42
CA GLU A 356 -10.93 11.31 7.60
C GLU A 356 -11.81 12.48 8.02
N ILE A 357 -12.96 12.17 8.64
CA ILE A 357 -13.81 13.19 9.24
C ILE A 357 -13.05 13.81 10.41
N ILE A 358 -12.75 15.10 10.31
CA ILE A 358 -12.28 15.89 11.44
C ILE A 358 -13.49 16.18 12.31
N ASP A 359 -13.51 15.58 13.49
CA ASP A 359 -14.33 16.09 14.56
C ASP A 359 -13.79 17.48 14.94
N ALA A 360 -14.58 18.54 14.70
CA ALA A 360 -14.18 19.93 14.96
C ALA A 360 -13.95 20.24 16.45
N GLY A 361 -14.13 19.24 17.32
CA GLY A 361 -14.18 19.37 18.78
C GLY A 361 -12.95 18.89 19.55
N TYR A 362 -11.75 18.84 18.95
CA TYR A 362 -10.55 18.54 19.74
C TYR A 362 -10.28 19.66 20.75
N LYS A 363 -10.28 19.31 22.04
CA LYS A 363 -9.98 20.22 23.15
C LYS A 363 -8.50 20.56 23.21
N CYS A 364 -7.65 19.62 22.84
CA CYS A 364 -6.20 19.81 22.83
C CYS A 364 -5.47 18.72 22.06
N TYR A 365 -4.18 18.97 21.79
CA TYR A 365 -3.28 18.09 21.09
C TYR A 365 -2.10 17.69 21.98
N TYR A 366 -1.64 16.45 21.82
CA TYR A 366 -0.53 15.89 22.58
C TYR A 366 0.47 15.18 21.68
N ILE A 367 1.75 15.40 21.92
CA ILE A 367 2.82 14.53 21.41
C ILE A 367 3.21 13.57 22.52
N THR A 368 3.20 12.28 22.22
CA THR A 368 3.71 11.23 23.11
C THR A 368 4.30 10.08 22.32
N ASP A 369 5.04 9.23 23.03
CA ASP A 369 5.44 7.93 22.52
C ASP A 369 4.20 7.02 22.43
N ALA A 370 4.03 6.34 21.30
CA ALA A 370 2.94 5.39 21.06
C ALA A 370 2.96 4.23 22.07
N SER A 371 4.12 3.88 22.64
CA SER A 371 4.23 2.86 23.71
C SER A 371 3.55 3.27 25.01
N TYR A 372 3.19 4.54 25.17
CA TYR A 372 2.40 5.01 26.30
C TYR A 372 0.90 5.01 26.06
N ILE A 373 0.46 4.65 24.85
CA ILE A 373 -0.95 4.51 24.48
C ILE A 373 -1.36 3.05 24.61
N TYR A 374 -2.46 2.83 25.31
CA TYR A 374 -3.09 1.53 25.50
C TYR A 374 -4.47 1.57 24.86
N HIS A 375 -4.89 0.44 24.29
CA HIS A 375 -6.23 0.32 23.70
C HIS A 375 -7.06 -0.56 24.63
N ASN A 376 -8.23 -0.09 25.04
CA ASN A 376 -9.08 -0.87 25.94
C ASN A 376 -9.88 -1.91 25.13
N PRO A 377 -9.60 -3.22 25.25
CA PRO A 377 -10.30 -4.23 24.47
C PRO A 377 -11.80 -4.29 24.79
N GLU A 378 -12.22 -3.87 25.98
CA GLU A 378 -13.62 -3.87 26.42
C GLU A 378 -14.41 -2.65 25.93
N ARG A 379 -13.71 -1.65 25.37
CA ARG A 379 -14.32 -0.41 24.86
C ARG A 379 -13.98 -0.18 23.40
N GLU A 380 -14.17 -1.20 22.57
CA GLU A 380 -13.94 -1.12 21.12
C GLU A 380 -12.52 -0.60 20.77
N LEU A 381 -11.52 -0.93 21.59
CA LEU A 381 -10.13 -0.47 21.44
C LEU A 381 -9.96 1.05 21.61
N GLU A 382 -10.80 1.72 22.40
CA GLU A 382 -10.63 3.13 22.77
C GLU A 382 -9.20 3.38 23.30
N PRO A 383 -8.44 4.33 22.72
CA PRO A 383 -7.07 4.59 23.14
C PRO A 383 -7.03 5.49 24.39
N PHE A 384 -6.21 5.11 25.37
CA PHE A 384 -5.96 5.88 26.57
C PHE A 384 -4.46 6.03 26.84
N ILE A 385 -4.07 7.19 27.38
CA ILE A 385 -2.69 7.46 27.77
C ILE A 385 -2.45 6.87 29.15
N SER A 386 -1.48 5.96 29.23
CA SER A 386 -1.04 5.40 30.52
C SER A 386 -0.62 6.47 31.50
N TRP A 387 -0.65 6.12 32.78
CA TRP A 387 -0.17 7.01 33.84
C TRP A 387 1.27 7.50 33.58
N LYS A 388 2.18 6.61 33.16
CA LYS A 388 3.56 7.00 32.76
C LYS A 388 3.57 7.93 31.56
N GLY A 389 2.69 7.69 30.58
CA GLY A 389 2.49 8.54 29.42
C GLY A 389 2.10 9.96 29.78
N ARG A 390 1.18 10.13 30.74
CA ARG A 390 0.65 11.45 31.14
C ARG A 390 1.74 12.41 31.59
N HIS A 391 2.76 11.91 32.28
CA HIS A 391 3.92 12.71 32.72
C HIS A 391 4.92 13.03 31.59
N ARG A 392 4.80 12.37 30.43
CA ARG A 392 5.68 12.54 29.27
C ARG A 392 4.97 13.20 28.07
N LEU A 393 3.70 13.61 28.24
CA LEU A 393 2.96 14.33 27.24
C LEU A 393 3.56 15.70 27.00
N ILE A 394 3.75 16.05 25.73
CA ILE A 394 3.99 17.43 25.32
C ILE A 394 2.67 17.95 24.78
N LYS A 395 2.00 18.78 25.56
CA LYS A 395 0.79 19.47 25.10
C LYS A 395 1.18 20.50 24.02
N ILE A 396 0.43 20.51 22.93
CA ILE A 396 0.54 21.49 21.86
C ILE A 396 -0.68 22.41 21.98
N ASN A 397 -0.44 23.73 21.97
CA ASN A 397 -1.48 24.75 22.07
C ASN A 397 -2.00 25.18 20.68
N SER A 398 -2.11 24.23 19.76
CA SER A 398 -2.68 24.48 18.44
C SER A 398 -4.19 24.49 18.50
N ILE A 399 -4.81 25.38 17.71
CA ILE A 399 -6.26 25.47 17.56
C ILE A 399 -6.78 24.61 16.41
N SER A 400 -5.89 23.95 15.66
CA SER A 400 -6.25 23.05 14.57
C SER A 400 -5.23 21.92 14.40
N THR A 401 -5.69 20.81 13.83
CA THR A 401 -4.85 19.63 13.50
C THR A 401 -3.65 19.99 12.61
N PRO A 402 -3.83 20.81 11.57
CA PRO A 402 -2.71 21.29 10.76
C PRO A 402 -1.62 22.05 11.50
N GLN A 403 -2.02 22.99 12.37
CA GLN A 403 -1.07 23.73 13.20
C GLN A 403 -0.33 22.78 14.15
N ALA A 404 -1.03 21.79 14.71
CA ALA A 404 -0.44 20.80 15.59
C ALA A 404 0.61 19.92 14.89
N LEU A 405 0.36 19.54 13.63
CA LEU A 405 1.32 18.83 12.79
C LEU A 405 2.56 19.68 12.46
N ALA A 406 2.36 20.96 12.15
CA ALA A 406 3.46 21.90 11.91
C ALA A 406 4.32 22.10 13.17
N GLU A 407 3.69 22.32 14.33
CA GLU A 407 4.38 22.44 15.62
C GLU A 407 5.13 21.15 16.00
N MET A 408 4.50 19.97 15.82
CA MET A 408 5.17 18.68 16.01
C MET A 408 6.43 18.55 15.14
N THR A 409 6.38 19.07 13.91
CA THR A 409 7.53 19.05 13.00
C THR A 409 8.65 19.95 13.49
N LEU A 410 8.35 21.20 13.88
CA LEU A 410 9.32 22.13 14.43
C LEU A 410 9.99 21.59 15.71
N LEU A 411 9.22 21.00 16.61
CA LEU A 411 9.73 20.37 17.84
C LEU A 411 10.72 19.23 17.56
N SER A 412 10.46 18.44 16.51
CA SER A 412 11.37 17.36 16.12
C SER A 412 12.70 17.87 15.57
N VAL A 413 12.68 18.93 14.77
CA VAL A 413 13.88 19.58 14.22
C VAL A 413 14.72 20.15 15.36
N ASN A 414 14.08 20.85 16.32
CA ASN A 414 14.77 21.41 17.48
C ASN A 414 15.42 20.32 18.36
N LYS A 415 14.71 19.22 18.65
CA LYS A 415 15.30 18.08 19.37
C LYS A 415 16.47 17.45 18.60
N MET A 416 16.37 17.34 17.27
CA MET A 416 17.45 16.79 16.43
C MET A 416 18.69 17.69 16.46
N LEU A 417 18.51 19.01 16.37
CA LEU A 417 19.61 19.98 16.46
C LEU A 417 20.28 19.94 17.84
N LEU A 418 19.50 19.85 18.92
CA LEU A 418 20.02 19.72 20.29
C LEU A 418 20.82 18.42 20.47
N ARG A 419 20.37 17.28 19.92
CA ARG A 419 21.11 16.01 19.95
C ARG A 419 22.44 16.10 19.19
N LYS A 420 22.42 16.64 17.97
CA LYS A 420 23.65 16.85 17.18
C LYS A 420 24.66 17.76 17.91
N SER A 421 24.18 18.82 18.55
CA SER A 421 25.03 19.70 19.37
C SER A 421 25.70 18.96 20.53
N LYS A 422 24.94 18.10 21.25
CA LYS A 422 25.49 17.26 22.33
C LYS A 422 26.50 16.23 21.81
N GLU A 423 26.23 15.57 20.69
CA GLU A 423 27.17 14.62 20.07
C GLU A 423 28.47 15.28 19.62
N ILE A 424 28.40 16.48 19.02
CA ILE A 424 29.59 17.26 18.63
C ILE A 424 30.40 17.63 19.87
N LYS A 425 29.75 18.05 20.97
CA LYS A 425 30.43 18.33 22.24
C LYS A 425 31.13 17.08 22.78
N LEU A 426 30.44 15.94 22.83
CA LEU A 426 31.00 14.68 23.31
C LEU A 426 32.20 14.20 22.48
N LYS A 427 32.12 14.29 21.15
CA LYS A 427 33.25 13.95 20.27
C LYS A 427 34.46 14.87 20.48
N LYS A 428 34.23 16.18 20.72
CA LYS A 428 35.31 17.11 21.07
C LYS A 428 35.96 16.76 22.41
N TYR A 429 35.18 16.30 23.39
CA TYR A 429 35.70 15.84 24.69
C TYR A 429 36.46 14.51 24.63
N GLN A 430 36.24 13.67 23.62
CA GLN A 430 36.95 12.39 23.44
C GLN A 430 38.24 12.53 22.61
N LEU A 431 38.41 13.66 21.91
CA LEU A 431 39.59 13.97 21.09
C LEU A 431 40.61 14.86 21.81
N ASN A 432 40.23 15.40 22.97
CA ASN A 432 41.09 16.09 23.92
C ASN A 432 41.32 15.17 25.12
#